data_AF-A0A439VAF4-F1
#
_entry.id   AF-A0A439VAF4-F1
#
_cell.length_a   1.000
_cell.length_b   1.000
_cell.length_c   1.000
_cell.angle_alpha   90.00
_cell.angle_beta   90.00
_cell.angle_gamma   90.00
#
_symmetry.space_group_name_H-M   'P 1'
#
loop_
_entity.id
_entity.type
_entity.pdbx_description
1 polymer ?
#
loop_
_entity_poly.entity_id
_entity_poly.type
_entity_poly.pdbx_seq_one_letter_code
_entity_poly.pdbx_strand_id
1 'polypeptide(L)'
;MTIREEHDPIADDLLREISARAFWGLSKVLDARHDLVAALLDLEECPYPEQPIHLSVYFAGAYDGRLLLIENKTSFERAIRDVHRSYAGGSAYAGMAIIFCRGFVGSSRNLRKPQSVRLFYANDELSLGASIAPLKRDLFSHVDMPTFFWGDLDYAGMAILGQLRNTFPCATAWQPGYSLMLSHLLSGMGHTPEEARKNGQHPIESTGCRYADETLLPAIRSYGRFIDQEGFRITSMIERPE
;
A
#
# COMPACT_ATOMS: atom_id res chain seq x y z
N MET A 1 -3.50 37.74 3.89
CA MET A 1 -2.65 36.55 4.00
C MET A 1 -2.71 35.80 2.69
N THR A 2 -1.72 36.04 1.84
CA THR A 2 -1.52 35.38 0.55
C THR A 2 -0.41 34.35 0.67
N ILE A 3 -0.32 33.43 -0.29
CA ILE A 3 0.78 32.44 -0.33
C ILE A 3 2.16 33.14 -0.36
N ARG A 4 2.27 34.30 -1.02
CA ARG A 4 3.51 35.10 -1.05
C ARG A 4 3.86 35.70 0.31
N GLU A 5 2.86 36.08 1.10
CA GLU A 5 3.06 36.63 2.46
C GLU A 5 3.48 35.53 3.45
N GLU A 6 3.05 34.28 3.21
CA GLU A 6 3.37 33.10 4.02
C GLU A 6 4.65 32.37 3.60
N HIS A 7 5.20 32.70 2.43
CA HIS A 7 6.39 32.04 1.92
C HIS A 7 7.62 32.54 2.68
N ASP A 8 8.15 31.69 3.56
CA ASP A 8 9.48 31.82 4.14
C ASP A 8 10.40 30.78 3.48
N PRO A 9 11.42 31.21 2.71
CA PRO A 9 12.32 30.31 2.00
C PRO A 9 13.24 29.51 2.95
N ILE A 10 13.28 29.82 4.25
CA ILE A 10 14.08 29.12 5.25
C ILE A 10 13.21 28.13 6.06
N ALA A 11 11.88 28.26 6.02
CA ALA A 11 10.96 27.40 6.75
C ALA A 11 10.73 26.06 6.02
N ASP A 12 10.78 24.95 6.77
CA ASP A 12 10.50 23.59 6.27
C ASP A 12 9.00 23.25 6.35
N ASP A 13 8.14 24.21 5.99
CA ASP A 13 6.69 24.08 6.07
C ASP A 13 6.14 23.15 4.99
N LEU A 14 5.19 22.30 5.35
CA LEU A 14 4.43 21.49 4.40
C LEU A 14 3.38 22.34 3.68
N LEU A 15 3.07 21.99 2.44
CA LEU A 15 2.10 22.72 1.62
C LEU A 15 0.71 22.85 2.28
N ARG A 16 0.31 21.88 3.11
CA ARG A 16 -0.95 21.93 3.87
C ARG A 16 -0.93 22.95 5.01
N GLU A 17 0.24 23.20 5.60
CA GLU A 17 0.42 24.22 6.63
C GLU A 17 0.28 25.61 6.00
N ILE A 18 0.93 25.81 4.85
CA ILE A 18 0.79 27.02 4.02
C ILE A 18 -0.66 27.22 3.57
N SER A 19 -1.31 26.16 3.08
CA SER A 19 -2.72 26.22 2.67
C SER A 19 -3.62 26.63 3.83
N ALA A 20 -3.42 26.09 5.03
CA ALA A 20 -4.23 26.44 6.20
C ALA A 20 -4.05 27.90 6.60
N ARG A 21 -2.82 28.43 6.55
CA ARG A 21 -2.54 29.84 6.89
C ARG A 21 -3.08 30.81 5.82
N ALA A 22 -2.94 30.46 4.54
CA ALA A 22 -3.39 31.31 3.43
C ALA A 22 -4.91 31.26 3.16
N PHE A 23 -5.61 30.16 3.48
CA PHE A 23 -7.01 29.95 3.09
C PHE A 23 -7.96 29.68 4.28
N TRP A 24 -8.05 30.60 5.24
CA TRP A 24 -9.02 30.54 6.35
C TRP A 24 -9.05 29.21 7.11
N GLY A 25 -7.89 28.55 7.29
CA GLY A 25 -7.78 27.25 7.95
C GLY A 25 -8.06 26.04 7.04
N LEU A 26 -8.31 26.24 5.75
CA LEU A 26 -8.54 25.15 4.80
C LEU A 26 -7.21 24.56 4.32
N SER A 27 -6.79 23.45 4.92
CA SER A 27 -5.49 22.83 4.66
C SER A 27 -5.37 22.05 3.35
N LYS A 28 -6.46 21.81 2.62
CA LYS A 28 -6.49 20.99 1.39
C LYS A 28 -6.63 21.79 0.10
N VAL A 29 -6.70 23.12 0.16
CA VAL A 29 -6.95 23.97 -1.02
C VAL A 29 -5.84 23.81 -2.06
N LEU A 30 -4.60 23.62 -1.60
CA LEU A 30 -3.42 23.45 -2.44
C LEU A 30 -3.05 21.97 -2.71
N ASP A 31 -3.86 20.98 -2.29
CA ASP A 31 -3.58 19.58 -2.57
C ASP A 31 -3.47 19.36 -4.11
N ALA A 32 -2.37 18.74 -4.55
CA ALA A 32 -2.05 18.53 -5.97
C ALA A 32 -1.92 19.82 -6.82
N ARG A 33 -1.61 20.97 -6.20
CA ARG A 33 -1.41 22.27 -6.88
C ARG A 33 0.04 22.76 -6.84
N HIS A 34 1.04 21.87 -6.74
CA HIS A 34 2.46 22.24 -6.67
C HIS A 34 2.90 23.17 -7.82
N ASP A 35 2.53 22.85 -9.07
CA ASP A 35 2.90 23.67 -10.24
C ASP A 35 2.30 25.09 -10.17
N LEU A 36 1.06 25.20 -9.68
CA LEU A 36 0.40 26.49 -9.49
C LEU A 36 1.12 27.31 -8.41
N VAL A 37 1.56 26.66 -7.33
CA VAL A 37 2.30 27.30 -6.24
C VAL A 37 3.66 27.79 -6.71
N ALA A 38 4.39 26.99 -7.49
CA ALA A 38 5.65 27.38 -8.12
C ALA A 38 5.45 28.63 -9.01
N ALA A 39 4.44 28.59 -9.88
CA ALA A 39 4.11 29.72 -10.76
C ALA A 39 3.72 30.99 -9.97
N LEU A 40 2.96 30.85 -8.87
CA LEU A 40 2.58 31.99 -8.03
C LEU A 40 3.78 32.63 -7.31
N LEU A 41 4.79 31.84 -6.97
CA LEU A 41 6.01 32.28 -6.29
C LEU A 41 7.14 32.69 -7.26
N ASP A 42 6.91 32.57 -8.57
CA ASP A 42 7.92 32.83 -9.61
C ASP A 42 9.16 31.89 -9.47
N LEU A 43 8.88 30.62 -9.19
CA LEU A 43 9.87 29.55 -9.02
C LEU A 43 9.67 28.46 -10.08
N GLU A 44 10.75 27.77 -10.42
CA GLU A 44 10.72 26.63 -11.37
C GLU A 44 10.00 25.42 -10.77
N GLU A 45 10.20 25.17 -9.47
CA GLU A 45 9.58 24.07 -8.74
C GLU A 45 8.93 24.58 -7.45
N CYS A 46 7.97 23.82 -6.95
CA CYS A 46 7.32 24.13 -5.68
C CYS A 46 8.34 24.00 -4.53
N PRO A 47 8.56 25.05 -3.72
CA PRO A 47 9.61 25.04 -2.71
C PRO A 47 9.24 24.20 -1.47
N TYR A 48 7.97 23.84 -1.30
CA TYR A 48 7.51 23.11 -0.13
C TYR A 48 7.75 21.60 -0.26
N PRO A 49 8.32 20.95 0.77
CA PRO A 49 8.60 19.52 0.74
C PRO A 49 7.35 18.66 0.61
N GLU A 50 7.50 17.52 -0.05
CA GLU A 50 6.48 16.46 -0.05
C GLU A 50 6.33 15.85 1.34
N GLN A 51 5.09 15.57 1.75
CA GLN A 51 4.83 14.81 2.97
C GLN A 51 5.44 13.41 2.87
N PRO A 52 6.27 12.97 3.85
CA PRO A 52 6.84 11.64 3.83
C PRO A 52 5.76 10.55 3.88
N ILE A 53 5.99 9.45 3.16
CA ILE A 53 5.13 8.29 3.21
C ILE A 53 5.36 7.54 4.50
N HIS A 54 4.27 7.32 5.25
CA HIS A 54 4.31 6.56 6.48
C HIS A 54 4.04 5.08 6.19
N LEU A 55 5.04 4.24 6.49
CA LEU A 55 4.93 2.78 6.39
C LEU A 55 4.92 2.19 7.78
N SER A 56 3.84 1.49 8.12
CA SER A 56 3.75 0.65 9.31
C SER A 56 4.25 -0.74 8.98
N VAL A 57 5.31 -1.17 9.66
CA VAL A 57 6.04 -2.41 9.39
C VAL A 57 5.89 -3.36 10.56
N TYR A 58 5.58 -4.60 10.25
CA TYR A 58 5.57 -5.73 11.17
C TYR A 58 6.43 -6.86 10.61
N PHE A 59 7.32 -7.42 11.44
CA PHE A 59 8.13 -8.58 11.05
C PHE A 59 7.49 -9.88 11.53
N ALA A 60 7.16 -10.77 10.60
CA ALA A 60 6.63 -12.09 10.90
C ALA A 60 7.75 -13.11 11.18
N GLY A 61 8.60 -12.79 12.17
CA GLY A 61 9.83 -13.53 12.49
C GLY A 61 11.08 -12.96 11.82
N ALA A 62 12.11 -13.79 11.65
CA ALA A 62 13.37 -13.37 11.03
C ALA A 62 13.15 -13.01 9.55
N TYR A 63 13.38 -11.74 9.21
CA TYR A 63 13.16 -11.23 7.85
C TYR A 63 14.03 -11.94 6.81
N ASP A 64 13.39 -12.45 5.75
CA ASP A 64 14.02 -13.29 4.73
C ASP A 64 14.14 -12.63 3.34
N GLY A 65 13.80 -11.33 3.23
CA GLY A 65 13.86 -10.59 1.97
C GLY A 65 12.50 -10.38 1.28
N ARG A 66 11.41 -10.96 1.81
CA ARG A 66 10.07 -10.84 1.20
C ARG A 66 9.23 -9.73 1.83
N LEU A 67 8.60 -8.91 0.99
CA LEU A 67 7.67 -7.86 1.42
C LEU A 67 6.22 -8.23 1.10
N LEU A 68 5.31 -7.98 2.03
CA LEU A 68 3.88 -7.99 1.78
C LEU A 68 3.29 -6.61 2.06
N LEU A 69 2.90 -5.90 1.02
CA LEU A 69 2.15 -4.65 1.13
C LEU A 69 0.66 -4.96 1.25
N ILE A 70 0.05 -4.45 2.32
CA ILE A 70 -1.37 -4.59 2.63
C ILE A 70 -2.01 -3.21 2.54
N GLU A 71 -3.06 -3.10 1.72
CA GLU A 71 -3.78 -1.84 1.50
C GLU A 71 -4.58 -1.42 2.74
N ASN A 72 -5.32 -2.35 3.33
CA ASN A 72 -6.28 -2.04 4.38
C ASN A 72 -5.70 -2.21 5.79
N LYS A 73 -5.93 -1.22 6.67
CA LYS A 73 -5.45 -1.27 8.06
C LYS A 73 -6.03 -2.45 8.84
N THR A 74 -7.32 -2.75 8.69
CA THR A 74 -7.99 -3.85 9.39
C THR A 74 -7.37 -5.19 8.99
N SER A 75 -7.07 -5.35 7.71
CA SER A 75 -6.41 -6.54 7.15
C SER A 75 -4.95 -6.66 7.59
N PHE A 76 -4.25 -5.54 7.75
CA PHE A 76 -2.91 -5.50 8.34
C PHE A 76 -2.92 -5.98 9.80
N GLU A 77 -3.81 -5.44 10.64
CA GLU A 77 -3.99 -5.87 12.03
C GLU A 77 -4.47 -7.33 12.13
N ARG A 78 -5.21 -7.80 11.13
CA ARG A 78 -5.57 -9.22 11.01
C ARG A 78 -4.33 -10.08 10.76
N ALA A 79 -3.49 -9.73 9.79
CA ALA A 79 -2.28 -10.46 9.45
C ALA A 79 -1.34 -10.59 10.67
N ILE A 80 -1.16 -9.52 11.45
CA ILE A 80 -0.40 -9.54 12.70
C ILE A 80 -0.96 -10.58 13.68
N ARG A 81 -2.28 -10.57 13.90
CA ARG A 81 -2.93 -11.54 14.80
C ARG A 81 -2.83 -12.98 14.28
N ASP A 82 -2.87 -13.19 12.97
CA ASP A 82 -2.73 -14.51 12.36
C ASP A 82 -1.29 -15.03 12.51
N VAL A 83 -0.27 -14.16 12.45
CA VAL A 83 1.12 -14.51 12.79
C VAL A 83 1.23 -14.95 14.24
N HIS A 84 0.70 -14.16 15.19
CA HIS A 84 0.74 -14.49 16.62
C HIS A 84 0.04 -15.82 16.97
N ARG A 85 -1.00 -16.20 16.21
CA ARG A 85 -1.74 -17.45 16.41
C ARG A 85 -1.09 -18.66 15.75
N SER A 86 -0.23 -18.44 14.76
CA SER A 86 0.43 -19.51 14.04
C SER A 86 1.61 -20.00 14.86
N TYR A 87 1.46 -21.15 15.52
CA TYR A 87 2.58 -21.80 16.20
C TYR A 87 3.74 -22.05 15.23
N ALA A 88 4.96 -21.75 15.71
CA ALA A 88 6.27 -21.85 15.06
C ALA A 88 6.28 -22.51 13.66
N GLY A 89 6.29 -21.69 12.61
CA GLY A 89 6.72 -22.07 11.25
C GLY A 89 5.62 -22.32 10.21
N GLY A 90 4.34 -22.39 10.59
CA GLY A 90 3.25 -22.74 9.67
C GLY A 90 2.54 -21.57 8.96
N SER A 91 2.99 -20.33 9.13
CA SER A 91 2.26 -19.16 8.62
C SER A 91 2.63 -18.82 7.18
N ALA A 92 1.64 -18.47 6.34
CA ALA A 92 1.88 -17.92 5.00
C ALA A 92 2.67 -16.59 5.04
N TYR A 93 2.74 -15.95 6.21
CA TYR A 93 3.49 -14.72 6.44
C TYR A 93 4.93 -14.95 6.94
N ALA A 94 5.30 -16.19 7.32
CA ALA A 94 6.56 -16.45 8.00
C ALA A 94 7.76 -15.88 7.23
N GLY A 95 8.61 -15.12 7.92
CA GLY A 95 9.81 -14.47 7.38
C GLY A 95 9.56 -13.16 6.61
N MET A 96 8.31 -12.78 6.37
CA MET A 96 7.99 -11.57 5.61
C MET A 96 8.04 -10.31 6.47
N ALA A 97 8.38 -9.18 5.84
CA ALA A 97 8.02 -7.86 6.35
C ALA A 97 6.62 -7.49 5.82
N ILE A 98 5.65 -7.44 6.72
CA ILE A 98 4.27 -7.04 6.43
C ILE A 98 4.18 -5.52 6.59
N ILE A 99 3.69 -4.84 5.57
CA ILE A 99 3.72 -3.37 5.48
C ILE A 99 2.32 -2.85 5.17
N PHE A 100 1.80 -1.98 6.03
CA PHE A 100 0.64 -1.15 5.74
C PHE A 100 1.08 0.27 5.38
N CYS A 101 0.54 0.78 4.26
CA CYS A 101 0.78 2.14 3.82
C CYS A 101 -0.53 2.93 3.89
N ARG A 102 -0.62 3.86 4.85
CA ARG A 102 -1.84 4.66 5.02
C ARG A 102 -1.99 5.64 3.86
N GLY A 103 -3.11 5.56 3.16
CA GLY A 103 -3.42 6.47 2.06
C GLY A 103 -2.51 6.25 0.86
N PHE A 104 -2.19 4.98 0.57
CA PHE A 104 -1.38 4.53 -0.56
C PHE A 104 -1.71 5.33 -1.83
N VAL A 105 -0.93 6.37 -2.07
CA VAL A 105 -0.86 7.03 -3.37
C VAL A 105 0.06 6.15 -4.18
N GLY A 106 -0.54 5.20 -4.89
CA GLY A 106 0.14 4.05 -5.47
C GLY A 106 1.23 4.32 -6.50
N SER A 107 1.62 5.57 -6.68
CA SER A 107 2.45 6.04 -7.77
C SER A 107 3.79 6.65 -7.33
N SER A 108 4.09 6.75 -6.04
CA SER A 108 5.33 7.43 -5.65
C SER A 108 6.54 6.54 -5.95
N ARG A 109 7.34 6.93 -6.95
CA ARG A 109 8.74 6.49 -7.13
C ARG A 109 9.59 6.74 -5.87
N ASN A 110 9.02 7.45 -4.90
CA ASN A 110 9.63 7.89 -3.66
C ASN A 110 9.60 6.82 -2.55
N LEU A 111 8.86 5.71 -2.71
CA LEU A 111 8.82 4.60 -1.72
C LEU A 111 10.19 3.94 -1.48
N ARG A 112 11.11 4.02 -2.46
CA ARG A 112 12.50 3.53 -2.31
C ARG A 112 13.51 4.63 -1.98
N LYS A 113 13.06 5.87 -1.74
CA LYS A 113 13.92 6.99 -1.35
C LYS A 113 13.88 7.14 0.19
N PRO A 114 15.03 7.00 0.89
CA PRO A 114 15.07 7.12 2.35
C PRO A 114 14.48 8.43 2.88
N GLN A 115 14.66 9.54 2.16
CA GLN A 115 14.21 10.87 2.59
C GLN A 115 12.68 11.00 2.54
N SER A 116 12.04 10.28 1.62
CA SER A 116 10.59 10.37 1.36
C SER A 116 9.76 9.36 2.16
N VAL A 117 10.39 8.55 3.00
CA VAL A 117 9.71 7.50 3.79
C VAL A 117 9.99 7.69 5.28
N ARG A 118 8.99 7.39 6.10
CA ARG A 118 9.11 7.22 7.55
C ARG A 118 8.60 5.83 7.91
N LEU A 119 9.48 5.03 8.52
CA LEU A 119 9.19 3.66 8.92
C LEU A 119 8.78 3.63 10.39
N PHE A 120 7.64 3.02 10.67
CA PHE A 120 7.12 2.77 12.01
C PHE A 120 7.07 1.28 12.25
N TYR A 121 7.63 0.81 13.36
CA TYR A 121 7.72 -0.63 13.64
C TYR A 121 6.80 -1.00 14.78
N ALA A 122 6.15 -2.16 14.66
CA ALA A 122 5.50 -2.78 15.80
C ALA A 122 6.54 -3.18 16.84
N ASN A 123 6.27 -2.82 18.10
CA ASN A 123 7.13 -3.09 19.24
C ASN A 123 6.57 -4.27 20.06
N ASP A 124 6.72 -5.49 19.55
CA ASP A 124 6.38 -6.73 20.25
C ASP A 124 7.51 -7.76 20.18
N GLU A 125 7.43 -8.84 20.95
CA GLU A 125 8.53 -9.81 21.10
C GLU A 125 8.99 -10.43 19.76
N LEU A 126 8.05 -10.69 18.85
CA LEU A 126 8.33 -11.27 17.52
C LEU A 126 9.02 -10.26 16.60
N SER A 127 8.49 -9.04 16.54
CA SER A 127 9.01 -7.97 15.68
C SER A 127 10.34 -7.42 16.21
N LEU A 128 10.53 -7.35 17.53
CA LEU A 128 11.78 -6.93 18.19
C LEU A 128 12.94 -7.90 17.96
N GLY A 129 12.65 -9.19 17.78
CA GLY A 129 13.67 -10.19 17.44
C GLY A 129 14.26 -10.00 16.04
N ALA A 130 13.63 -9.21 15.18
CA ALA A 130 14.07 -8.99 13.81
C ALA A 130 15.03 -7.79 13.69
N SER A 131 16.10 -7.97 12.92
CA SER A 131 16.95 -6.83 12.55
C SER A 131 16.25 -5.96 11.50
N ILE A 132 16.18 -4.66 11.77
CA ILE A 132 15.62 -3.66 10.84
C ILE A 132 16.57 -3.38 9.66
N ALA A 133 17.88 -3.56 9.87
CA ALA A 133 18.89 -3.16 8.89
C ALA A 133 18.76 -3.87 7.53
N PRO A 134 18.51 -5.20 7.46
CA PRO A 134 18.22 -5.89 6.20
C PRO A 134 17.05 -5.29 5.43
N LEU A 135 15.91 -5.01 6.10
CA LEU A 135 14.77 -4.38 5.44
C LEU A 135 15.13 -3.02 4.86
N LYS A 136 15.81 -2.16 5.63
CA LYS A 136 16.21 -0.83 5.15
C LYS A 136 17.15 -0.92 3.95
N ARG A 137 18.13 -1.83 4.01
CA ARG A 137 19.05 -2.08 2.90
C ARG A 137 18.27 -2.47 1.66
N ASP A 138 17.38 -3.46 1.77
CA ASP A 138 16.68 -3.97 0.60
C ASP A 138 15.69 -2.94 0.04
N LEU A 139 14.84 -2.34 0.90
CA LEU A 139 13.83 -1.34 0.52
C LEU A 139 14.44 -0.12 -0.19
N PHE A 140 15.60 0.36 0.28
CA PHE A 140 16.26 1.55 -0.27
C PHE A 140 17.38 1.23 -1.27
N SER A 141 17.60 -0.04 -1.60
CA SER A 141 18.50 -0.42 -2.69
C SER A 141 17.83 -0.26 -4.06
N HIS A 142 18.60 -0.46 -5.12
CA HIS A 142 18.10 -0.64 -6.49
C HIS A 142 17.85 -2.12 -6.84
N VAL A 143 18.01 -3.03 -5.88
CA VAL A 143 17.89 -4.47 -6.13
C VAL A 143 16.41 -4.86 -6.09
N ASP A 144 16.00 -5.64 -7.09
CA ASP A 144 14.67 -6.23 -7.11
C ASP A 144 14.52 -7.23 -5.96
N MET A 145 13.38 -7.15 -5.28
CA MET A 145 13.07 -8.01 -4.14
C MET A 145 11.67 -8.60 -4.29
N PRO A 146 11.43 -9.84 -3.81
CA PRO A 146 10.11 -10.43 -3.85
C PRO A 146 9.11 -9.55 -3.10
N THR A 147 8.20 -8.97 -3.86
CA THR A 147 7.22 -8.00 -3.37
C THR A 147 5.84 -8.53 -3.69
N PHE A 148 4.99 -8.58 -2.67
CA PHE A 148 3.62 -9.05 -2.77
C PHE A 148 2.68 -7.94 -2.37
N PHE A 149 1.53 -7.87 -3.02
CA PHE A 149 0.46 -6.93 -2.69
C PHE A 149 -0.82 -7.68 -2.34
N TRP A 150 -1.54 -7.21 -1.32
CA TRP A 150 -2.87 -7.70 -0.97
C TRP A 150 -3.79 -6.53 -0.61
N GLY A 151 -4.77 -6.28 -1.48
CA GLY A 151 -5.83 -5.29 -1.31
C GLY A 151 -7.19 -5.90 -1.67
N ASP A 152 -8.17 -5.05 -1.93
CA ASP A 152 -9.49 -5.50 -2.38
C ASP A 152 -9.42 -6.17 -3.76
N LEU A 153 -10.29 -7.16 -3.99
CA LEU A 153 -10.47 -7.74 -5.32
C LEU A 153 -11.48 -6.88 -6.10
N ASP A 154 -11.02 -5.72 -6.53
CA ASP A 154 -11.72 -4.76 -7.38
C ASP A 154 -10.76 -4.04 -8.33
N TYR A 155 -11.26 -3.11 -9.16
CA TYR A 155 -10.39 -2.41 -10.11
C TYR A 155 -9.42 -1.44 -9.45
N ALA A 156 -9.79 -0.84 -8.31
CA ALA A 156 -8.90 0.07 -7.57
C ALA A 156 -7.70 -0.68 -6.95
N GLY A 157 -7.95 -1.82 -6.31
CA GLY A 157 -6.91 -2.69 -5.77
C GLY A 157 -5.99 -3.22 -6.86
N MET A 158 -6.53 -3.61 -8.02
CA MET A 158 -5.71 -4.02 -9.16
C MET A 158 -4.92 -2.84 -9.76
N ALA A 159 -5.49 -1.63 -9.79
CA ALA A 159 -4.79 -0.44 -10.26
C ALA A 159 -3.62 -0.08 -9.34
N ILE A 160 -3.79 -0.24 -8.02
CA ILE A 160 -2.73 -0.13 -7.04
C ILE A 160 -1.59 -1.09 -7.35
N LEU A 161 -1.88 -2.37 -7.61
CA LEU A 161 -0.84 -3.34 -7.98
C LEU A 161 -0.12 -2.92 -9.25
N GLY A 162 -0.85 -2.49 -10.28
CA GLY A 162 -0.25 -2.00 -11.52
C GLY A 162 0.69 -0.81 -11.29
N GLN A 163 0.31 0.14 -10.44
CA GLN A 163 1.16 1.29 -10.13
C GLN A 163 2.35 0.93 -9.24
N LEU A 164 2.16 0.02 -8.27
CA LEU A 164 3.23 -0.48 -7.39
C LEU A 164 4.39 -1.08 -8.20
N ARG A 165 4.07 -1.70 -9.35
CA ARG A 165 5.06 -2.28 -10.26
C ARG A 165 6.00 -1.28 -10.91
N ASN A 166 5.65 0.01 -10.93
CA ASN A 166 6.58 1.07 -11.34
C ASN A 166 7.71 1.28 -10.33
N THR A 167 7.50 0.89 -9.07
CA THR A 167 8.49 0.99 -7.98
C THR A 167 9.14 -0.35 -7.68
N PHE A 168 8.37 -1.43 -7.75
CA PHE A 168 8.80 -2.79 -7.53
C PHE A 168 8.44 -3.64 -8.76
N PRO A 169 9.29 -3.70 -9.80
CA PRO A 169 8.99 -4.39 -11.06
C PRO A 169 8.57 -5.85 -10.90
N CYS A 170 9.07 -6.52 -9.86
CA CYS A 170 8.73 -7.90 -9.50
C CYS A 170 7.48 -8.03 -8.60
N ALA A 171 6.73 -6.94 -8.35
CA ALA A 171 5.55 -7.00 -7.49
C ALA A 171 4.45 -7.87 -8.10
N THR A 172 3.87 -8.73 -7.27
CA THR A 172 2.82 -9.68 -7.65
C THR A 172 1.62 -9.61 -6.72
N ALA A 173 0.45 -9.98 -7.23
CA ALA A 173 -0.72 -10.23 -6.40
C ALA A 173 -0.41 -11.40 -5.44
N TRP A 174 -0.59 -11.19 -4.13
CA TRP A 174 -0.31 -12.18 -3.11
C TRP A 174 -1.34 -13.31 -3.16
N GLN A 175 -0.98 -14.40 -3.82
CA GLN A 175 -1.86 -15.53 -4.10
C GLN A 175 -2.53 -16.14 -2.85
N PRO A 176 -1.89 -16.27 -1.67
CA PRO A 176 -2.57 -16.78 -0.48
C PRO A 176 -3.81 -15.97 -0.09
N GLY A 177 -3.76 -14.64 -0.20
CA GLY A 177 -4.92 -13.79 0.08
C GLY A 177 -5.93 -13.76 -1.06
N TYR A 178 -5.47 -13.54 -2.29
CA TYR A 178 -6.34 -13.42 -3.45
C TYR A 178 -7.04 -14.72 -3.85
N SER A 179 -6.44 -15.89 -3.63
CA SER A 179 -7.08 -17.17 -3.98
C SER A 179 -8.35 -17.43 -3.17
N LEU A 180 -8.39 -17.02 -1.90
CA LEU A 180 -9.60 -17.11 -1.06
C LEU A 180 -10.69 -16.16 -1.54
N MET A 181 -10.33 -14.90 -1.85
CA MET A 181 -11.27 -13.90 -2.38
C MET A 181 -11.83 -14.33 -3.74
N LEU A 182 -10.97 -14.86 -4.61
CA LEU A 182 -11.36 -15.42 -5.90
C LEU A 182 -12.34 -16.58 -5.72
N SER A 183 -12.07 -17.52 -4.81
CA SER A 183 -12.99 -18.64 -4.53
C SER A 183 -14.38 -18.16 -4.11
N HIS A 184 -14.45 -17.13 -3.26
CA HIS A 184 -15.72 -16.48 -2.88
C HIS A 184 -16.42 -15.86 -4.09
N LEU A 185 -15.70 -15.09 -4.91
CA LEU A 185 -16.25 -14.48 -6.12
C LEU A 185 -16.83 -15.53 -7.08
N LEU A 186 -16.07 -16.61 -7.33
CA LEU A 186 -16.48 -17.72 -8.20
C LEU A 186 -17.71 -18.48 -7.64
N SER A 187 -17.93 -18.42 -6.32
CA SER A 187 -19.12 -18.97 -5.67
C SER A 187 -20.34 -18.03 -5.75
N GLY A 188 -20.24 -16.93 -6.51
CA GLY A 188 -21.31 -15.94 -6.67
C GLY A 188 -21.42 -14.95 -5.52
N MET A 189 -20.47 -14.94 -4.58
CA MET A 189 -20.43 -13.99 -3.47
C MET A 189 -19.82 -12.65 -3.91
N GLY A 190 -19.82 -11.67 -2.99
CA GLY A 190 -19.32 -10.32 -3.22
C GLY A 190 -20.44 -9.32 -3.46
N HIS A 191 -20.06 -8.06 -3.60
CA HIS A 191 -20.99 -6.96 -3.79
C HIS A 191 -20.80 -6.32 -5.16
N THR A 192 -21.85 -5.71 -5.66
CA THR A 192 -21.79 -4.86 -6.86
C THR A 192 -20.99 -3.58 -6.54
N PRO A 193 -20.45 -2.90 -7.58
CA PRO A 193 -19.86 -1.57 -7.41
C PRO A 193 -20.83 -0.59 -6.72
N GLU A 194 -22.13 -0.68 -7.00
CA GLU A 194 -23.16 0.20 -6.48
C GLU A 194 -23.33 0.05 -4.98
N GLU A 195 -23.42 -1.19 -4.50
CA GLU A 195 -23.59 -1.53 -3.09
C GLU A 195 -22.44 -1.00 -2.21
N ALA A 196 -21.22 -0.93 -2.75
CA ALA A 196 -20.04 -0.45 -2.02
C ALA A 196 -19.64 1.00 -2.35
N ARG A 197 -20.47 1.76 -3.09
CA ARG A 197 -20.15 3.12 -3.55
C ARG A 197 -18.84 3.19 -4.36
N LYS A 198 -18.55 2.12 -5.10
CA LYS A 198 -17.36 1.94 -5.97
C LYS A 198 -17.67 2.15 -7.46
N ASN A 199 -18.83 2.74 -7.81
CA ASN A 199 -19.25 3.03 -9.20
C ASN A 199 -18.28 3.90 -10.02
N GLY A 200 -17.44 4.69 -9.35
CA GLY A 200 -16.42 5.52 -10.01
C GLY A 200 -15.17 4.76 -10.44
N GLN A 201 -15.07 3.46 -10.13
CA GLN A 201 -13.92 2.66 -10.54
C GLN A 201 -14.00 2.30 -12.02
N HIS A 202 -12.91 2.54 -12.75
CA HIS A 202 -12.81 2.20 -14.16
C HIS A 202 -12.13 0.83 -14.34
N PRO A 203 -12.63 -0.04 -15.23
CA PRO A 203 -11.91 -1.25 -15.61
C PRO A 203 -10.49 -0.91 -16.05
N ILE A 204 -9.52 -1.68 -15.56
CA ILE A 204 -8.14 -1.62 -16.06
C ILE A 204 -7.87 -2.83 -16.94
N GLU A 205 -7.06 -2.65 -17.97
CA GLU A 205 -6.78 -3.72 -18.95
C GLU A 205 -5.77 -4.75 -18.41
N SER A 206 -4.69 -4.26 -17.78
CA SER A 206 -3.59 -5.07 -17.29
C SER A 206 -2.86 -4.36 -16.14
N THR A 207 -2.30 -5.14 -15.24
CA THR A 207 -1.40 -4.72 -14.16
C THR A 207 0.07 -5.04 -14.49
N GLY A 208 0.33 -5.95 -15.43
CA GLY A 208 1.63 -6.55 -15.69
C GLY A 208 1.98 -7.68 -14.71
N CYS A 209 1.11 -8.02 -13.77
CA CYS A 209 1.23 -9.21 -12.94
C CYS A 209 0.43 -10.35 -13.58
N ARG A 210 1.12 -11.43 -13.96
CA ARG A 210 0.50 -12.59 -14.62
C ARG A 210 -0.74 -13.13 -13.89
N TYR A 211 -0.63 -13.35 -12.58
CA TYR A 211 -1.75 -13.88 -11.80
C TYR A 211 -2.94 -12.92 -11.76
N ALA A 212 -2.71 -11.60 -11.68
CA ALA A 212 -3.78 -10.62 -11.73
C ALA A 212 -4.43 -10.55 -13.12
N ASP A 213 -3.62 -10.56 -14.17
CA ASP A 213 -4.06 -10.32 -15.55
C ASP A 213 -4.74 -11.55 -16.17
N GLU A 214 -4.24 -12.75 -15.88
CA GLU A 214 -4.79 -14.01 -16.43
C GLU A 214 -5.93 -14.58 -15.57
N THR A 215 -6.02 -14.21 -14.28
CA THR A 215 -6.94 -14.86 -13.34
C THR A 215 -7.87 -13.87 -12.63
N LEU A 216 -7.35 -12.85 -11.95
CA LEU A 216 -8.17 -11.98 -11.09
C LEU A 216 -9.03 -10.98 -11.89
N LEU A 217 -8.44 -10.26 -12.84
CA LEU A 217 -9.15 -9.29 -13.68
C LEU A 217 -10.24 -9.95 -14.54
N PRO A 218 -10.00 -11.10 -15.22
CA PRO A 218 -11.06 -11.81 -15.93
C PRO A 218 -12.21 -12.23 -15.01
N ALA A 219 -11.91 -12.66 -13.78
CA ALA A 219 -12.95 -13.04 -12.83
C ALA A 219 -13.81 -11.84 -12.40
N ILE A 220 -13.20 -10.71 -12.02
CA ILE A 220 -13.94 -9.49 -11.67
C ILE A 220 -14.83 -9.02 -12.83
N ARG A 221 -14.30 -9.02 -14.07
CA ARG A 221 -15.06 -8.63 -15.27
C ARG A 221 -16.24 -9.57 -15.54
N SER A 222 -16.02 -10.88 -15.44
CA SER A 222 -17.04 -11.89 -15.74
C SER A 222 -18.20 -11.86 -14.75
N TYR A 223 -17.88 -11.70 -13.45
CA TYR A 223 -18.89 -11.73 -12.39
C TYR A 223 -19.51 -10.37 -12.08
N GLY A 224 -18.84 -9.26 -12.45
CA GLY A 224 -19.32 -7.90 -12.19
C GLY A 224 -19.46 -7.59 -10.69
N ARG A 225 -18.67 -8.26 -9.85
CA ARG A 225 -18.70 -8.15 -8.39
C ARG A 225 -17.29 -7.96 -7.84
N PHE A 226 -17.23 -7.32 -6.68
CA PHE A 226 -16.03 -7.04 -5.93
C PHE A 226 -16.04 -7.76 -4.59
N ILE A 227 -14.85 -7.98 -4.05
CA ILE A 227 -14.64 -8.61 -2.74
C ILE A 227 -13.75 -7.71 -1.90
N ASP A 228 -14.27 -7.27 -0.75
CA ASP A 228 -13.51 -6.54 0.25
C ASP A 228 -12.56 -7.48 1.02
N GLN A 229 -11.34 -7.01 1.21
CA GLN A 229 -10.25 -7.75 1.82
C GLN A 229 -10.52 -8.18 3.27
N GLU A 230 -11.23 -7.36 4.06
CA GLU A 230 -11.41 -7.54 5.50
C GLU A 230 -12.20 -8.80 5.89
N GLY A 231 -12.93 -9.38 4.94
CA GLY A 231 -13.70 -10.61 5.14
C GLY A 231 -12.84 -11.86 5.33
N PHE A 232 -11.54 -11.79 5.02
CA PHE A 232 -10.70 -12.98 4.86
C PHE A 232 -9.66 -13.12 5.97
N ARG A 233 -9.34 -14.38 6.28
CA ARG A 233 -8.32 -14.77 7.26
C ARG A 233 -7.37 -15.73 6.59
N ILE A 234 -6.07 -15.56 6.85
CA ILE A 234 -5.06 -16.45 6.28
C ILE A 234 -4.67 -17.44 7.36
N THR A 235 -5.34 -18.58 7.37
CA THR A 235 -4.95 -19.70 8.23
C THR A 235 -3.82 -20.47 7.58
N SER A 236 -2.90 -20.97 8.41
CA SER A 236 -1.81 -21.85 7.99
C SER A 236 -2.31 -22.96 7.07
N MET A 237 -1.60 -23.20 5.96
CA MET A 237 -1.76 -24.44 5.21
C MET A 237 -1.25 -25.58 6.09
N ILE A 238 -2.16 -26.25 6.79
CA ILE A 238 -1.93 -27.65 7.16
C ILE A 238 -2.51 -28.46 6.02
N GLU A 239 -1.71 -28.71 4.98
CA GLU A 239 -1.93 -29.95 4.24
C GLU A 239 -1.65 -31.07 5.25
N ARG A 240 -2.72 -31.69 5.76
CA ARG A 240 -2.58 -32.98 6.42
C ARG A 240 -2.17 -33.97 5.32
N PRO A 241 -1.03 -34.67 5.45
CA PRO A 241 -0.81 -35.83 4.63
C PRO A 241 -1.91 -36.84 4.96
N GLU A 242 -2.60 -37.33 3.93
CA GLU A 242 -3.34 -38.59 4.01
C GLU A 242 -2.38 -39.76 4.24
#